data_AF-A0A6J1IWT3-F1
#
_entry.id   AF-A0A6J1IWT3-F1
#
_cell.length_a   1.000
_cell.length_b   1.000
_cell.length_c   1.000
_cell.angle_alpha   90.00
_cell.angle_beta   90.00
_cell.angle_gamma   90.00
#
_symmetry.space_group_name_H-M   'P 1'
#
loop_
_entity.id
_entity.type
_entity.pdbx_description
1 polymer ?
#
loop_
_entity_poly.entity_id
_entity_poly.type
_entity_poly.pdbx_seq_one_letter_code
_entity_poly.pdbx_strand_id
1 'polypeptide(L)'
;MADSGFEGFEKRLELHFTGDEPIIHMGLRQIDSNSLEQILRTVHCSIVSSVGNHFFDAYVLSESSLFIYPTKIIIKTCGTTQLLKSIFPFLNQARNLGLTLCSCRYTRGNFIFPKSQPFPHSSFKEELRCLEESLPKNLRYRKASVIPSNLPSHSWHVFSAADDAVFLHPNPEFLYTAEICMTELDRILARKFYCRSGEGKTGNSAGKEMTHLTGIGDINPSGLICEFSFFPCGYSMNRIDGDRYSTIHVTPEDGFSYASFECVGSVYDDPDDLVRMLKKVVQIFRPASMSVATTGAGHEVWTRVAGALDPLGFKCRSCAVDDFPAAGSIVFQTFTARRK
;
A
#
# COMPACT_ATOMS: atom_id res chain seq x y z
N MET A 1 3.74 4.20 23.66
CA MET A 1 4.68 4.14 22.52
C MET A 1 5.83 3.26 22.94
N ALA A 2 6.23 2.28 22.12
CA ALA A 2 7.38 1.44 22.44
C ALA A 2 8.64 2.31 22.55
N ASP A 3 9.59 1.94 23.42
CA ASP A 3 10.92 2.58 23.53
C ASP A 3 11.69 2.63 22.19
N SER A 4 11.20 1.93 21.15
CA SER A 4 11.80 1.80 19.83
C SER A 4 11.32 2.79 18.77
N GLY A 5 10.30 3.63 18.96
CA GLY A 5 9.73 4.48 17.89
C GLY A 5 8.59 3.81 17.09
N PHE A 6 8.01 4.53 16.11
CA PHE A 6 6.87 4.07 15.29
C PHE A 6 7.34 3.38 14.00
N GLU A 7 6.81 2.19 13.71
CA GLU A 7 7.13 1.47 12.47
C GLU A 7 6.34 2.04 11.29
N GLY A 8 7.03 2.80 10.43
CA GLY A 8 6.44 3.33 9.21
C GLY A 8 6.23 2.28 8.12
N PHE A 9 7.10 1.26 8.02
CA PHE A 9 6.98 0.26 6.95
C PHE A 9 5.68 -0.51 7.04
N GLU A 10 4.98 -0.55 5.92
CA GLU A 10 3.65 -1.13 5.84
C GLU A 10 3.67 -2.60 5.47
N LYS A 11 2.63 -3.27 5.92
CA LYS A 11 2.20 -4.59 5.48
C LYS A 11 1.03 -4.36 4.52
N ARG A 12 1.04 -4.97 3.35
CA ARG A 12 -0.01 -4.84 2.34
C ARG A 12 -0.61 -6.22 2.04
N LEU A 13 -1.93 -6.32 2.11
CA LEU A 13 -2.69 -7.52 1.78
C LEU A 13 -3.75 -7.17 0.74
N GLU A 14 -3.80 -7.96 -0.32
CA GLU A 14 -4.76 -7.84 -1.41
C GLU A 14 -5.46 -9.18 -1.62
N LEU A 15 -6.79 -9.16 -1.57
CA LEU A 15 -7.66 -10.32 -1.70
C LEU A 15 -8.60 -10.11 -2.87
N HIS A 16 -8.67 -11.06 -3.80
CA HIS A 16 -9.63 -11.07 -4.90
C HIS A 16 -10.61 -12.22 -4.75
N PHE A 17 -11.84 -11.97 -5.19
CA PHE A 17 -12.96 -12.87 -5.03
C PHE A 17 -13.71 -13.08 -6.34
N THR A 18 -14.35 -14.22 -6.48
CA THR A 18 -15.27 -14.57 -7.58
C THR A 18 -16.65 -14.94 -7.03
N GLY A 19 -17.69 -14.76 -7.84
CA GLY A 19 -19.07 -15.14 -7.54
C GLY A 19 -19.95 -15.05 -8.79
N ASP A 20 -21.23 -15.41 -8.68
CA ASP A 20 -22.17 -15.38 -9.82
C ASP A 20 -22.88 -14.02 -9.92
N GLU A 21 -23.19 -13.53 -11.12
CA GLU A 21 -24.09 -12.38 -11.28
C GLU A 21 -25.51 -12.73 -10.81
N PRO A 22 -26.24 -11.85 -10.09
CA PRO A 22 -26.01 -10.41 -9.87
C PRO A 22 -25.24 -10.07 -8.57
N ILE A 23 -24.67 -11.06 -7.88
CA ILE A 23 -24.02 -10.91 -6.56
C ILE A 23 -22.85 -9.91 -6.64
N ILE A 24 -22.16 -9.87 -7.78
CA ILE A 24 -20.98 -9.03 -8.02
C ILE A 24 -21.31 -7.53 -8.09
N HIS A 25 -22.55 -7.11 -8.44
CA HIS A 25 -22.83 -5.70 -8.71
C HIS A 25 -22.42 -4.77 -7.55
N MET A 26 -22.75 -5.14 -6.31
CA MET A 26 -22.24 -4.47 -5.10
C MET A 26 -21.17 -5.30 -4.38
N GLY A 27 -21.27 -6.64 -4.43
CA GLY A 27 -20.30 -7.55 -3.84
C GLY A 27 -19.89 -7.18 -2.41
N LEU A 28 -18.58 -7.11 -2.15
CA LEU A 28 -18.00 -6.80 -0.83
C LEU A 28 -18.38 -5.42 -0.29
N ARG A 29 -18.89 -4.50 -1.14
CA ARG A 29 -19.38 -3.18 -0.69
C ARG A 29 -20.69 -3.27 0.10
N GLN A 30 -21.31 -4.46 0.15
CA GLN A 30 -22.45 -4.73 1.02
C GLN A 30 -22.06 -5.02 2.48
N ILE A 31 -20.77 -5.13 2.79
CA ILE A 31 -20.31 -5.28 4.18
C ILE A 31 -20.66 -4.00 4.94
N ASP A 32 -21.52 -4.12 5.95
CA ASP A 32 -21.97 -2.97 6.73
C ASP A 32 -20.85 -2.39 7.60
N SER A 33 -20.98 -1.11 7.95
CA SER A 33 -19.97 -0.39 8.74
C SER A 33 -19.66 -1.04 10.09
N ASN A 34 -20.65 -1.66 10.76
CA ASN A 34 -20.41 -2.30 12.05
C ASN A 34 -19.56 -3.56 11.88
N SER A 35 -19.89 -4.39 10.89
CA SER A 35 -19.09 -5.56 10.52
C SER A 35 -17.66 -5.14 10.15
N LEU A 36 -17.50 -4.07 9.38
CA LEU A 36 -16.19 -3.58 8.99
C LEU A 36 -15.37 -3.06 10.17
N GLU A 37 -15.98 -2.27 11.07
CA GLU A 37 -15.33 -1.84 12.31
C GLU A 37 -14.92 -3.01 13.20
N GLN A 38 -15.75 -4.06 13.31
CA GLN A 38 -15.41 -5.25 14.08
C GLN A 38 -14.18 -5.95 13.50
N ILE A 39 -14.09 -6.09 12.18
CA ILE A 39 -12.90 -6.65 11.52
C ILE A 39 -11.67 -5.82 11.85
N LEU A 40 -11.74 -4.50 11.69
CA LEU A 40 -10.60 -3.60 11.92
C LEU A 40 -10.15 -3.60 13.38
N ARG A 41 -11.08 -3.71 14.33
CA ARG A 41 -10.75 -3.86 15.77
C ARG A 41 -9.95 -5.12 16.06
N THR A 42 -10.14 -6.22 15.31
CA THR A 42 -9.34 -7.45 15.50
C THR A 42 -7.86 -7.27 15.18
N VAL A 43 -7.54 -6.27 14.35
CA VAL A 43 -6.17 -5.91 13.99
C VAL A 43 -5.74 -4.57 14.61
N HIS A 44 -6.47 -4.08 15.61
CA HIS A 44 -6.19 -2.82 16.32
C HIS A 44 -6.20 -1.57 15.42
N CYS A 45 -7.07 -1.56 14.41
CA CYS A 45 -7.30 -0.41 13.54
C CYS A 45 -8.72 0.13 13.71
N SER A 46 -8.91 1.41 13.38
CA SER A 46 -10.24 2.03 13.23
C SER A 46 -10.29 2.90 11.98
N ILE A 47 -11.51 3.18 11.49
CA ILE A 47 -11.74 4.12 10.39
C ILE A 47 -11.72 5.54 10.96
N VAL A 48 -10.96 6.44 10.36
CA VAL A 48 -10.89 7.86 10.74
C VAL A 48 -11.47 8.79 9.68
N SER A 49 -11.52 8.34 8.43
CA SER A 49 -12.22 9.03 7.34
C SER A 49 -12.59 8.04 6.24
N SER A 50 -13.57 8.39 5.42
CA SER A 50 -14.05 7.55 4.33
C SER A 50 -14.48 8.38 3.14
N VAL A 51 -14.32 7.81 1.95
CA VAL A 51 -14.80 8.36 0.68
C VAL A 51 -15.17 7.20 -0.23
N GLY A 52 -16.16 7.35 -1.10
CA GLY A 52 -16.54 6.32 -2.05
C GLY A 52 -16.99 6.90 -3.37
N ASN A 53 -16.95 6.09 -4.42
CA ASN A 53 -17.52 6.40 -5.72
C ASN A 53 -18.32 5.20 -6.24
N HIS A 54 -18.65 5.19 -7.53
CA HIS A 54 -19.43 4.10 -8.10
C HIS A 54 -18.64 2.79 -8.24
N PHE A 55 -17.31 2.82 -8.19
CA PHE A 55 -16.45 1.64 -8.33
C PHE A 55 -16.08 1.00 -6.99
N PHE A 56 -15.72 1.80 -5.98
CA PHE A 56 -15.24 1.28 -4.70
C PHE A 56 -15.37 2.30 -3.56
N ASP A 57 -15.20 1.80 -2.35
CA ASP A 57 -15.14 2.58 -1.12
C ASP A 57 -13.71 2.57 -0.56
N ALA A 58 -13.23 3.72 -0.10
CA ALA A 58 -11.90 3.94 0.44
C ALA A 58 -11.97 4.51 1.86
N TYR A 59 -11.18 3.95 2.76
CA TYR A 59 -11.17 4.27 4.17
C TYR A 59 -9.76 4.61 4.62
N VAL A 60 -9.60 5.82 5.15
CA VAL A 60 -8.40 6.18 5.90
C VAL A 60 -8.52 5.52 7.27
N LEU A 61 -7.52 4.72 7.63
CA LEU A 61 -7.44 4.01 8.91
C LEU A 61 -6.56 4.77 9.90
N SER A 62 -6.73 4.48 11.18
CA SER A 62 -5.82 4.94 12.24
C SER A 62 -4.35 4.54 12.00
N GLU A 63 -4.14 3.45 11.26
CA GLU A 63 -2.84 2.84 10.99
C GLU A 63 -2.64 2.57 9.49
N SER A 64 -3.09 3.45 8.57
CA SER A 64 -2.93 3.43 7.09
C SER A 64 -4.26 3.45 6.30
N SER A 65 -4.60 2.45 5.48
CA SER A 65 -5.68 2.54 4.47
C SER A 65 -6.35 1.21 4.11
N LEU A 66 -7.61 1.28 3.69
CA LEU A 66 -8.43 0.15 3.21
C LEU A 66 -9.24 0.56 1.98
N PHE A 67 -9.31 -0.32 0.98
CA PHE A 67 -10.11 -0.18 -0.23
C PHE A 67 -10.99 -1.40 -0.45
N ILE A 68 -12.29 -1.18 -0.66
CA ILE A 68 -13.29 -2.23 -0.90
C ILE A 68 -13.95 -2.00 -2.26
N TYR A 69 -13.59 -2.83 -3.22
CA TYR A 69 -14.26 -3.01 -4.50
C TYR A 69 -15.28 -4.15 -4.37
N PRO A 70 -16.20 -4.33 -5.34
CA PRO A 70 -17.16 -5.42 -5.27
C PRO A 70 -16.53 -6.82 -5.17
N THR A 71 -15.35 -7.03 -5.76
CA THR A 71 -14.66 -8.33 -5.78
C THR A 71 -13.20 -8.26 -5.31
N LYS A 72 -12.77 -7.13 -4.74
CA LYS A 72 -11.37 -6.93 -4.33
C LYS A 72 -11.27 -6.12 -3.04
N ILE A 73 -10.49 -6.61 -2.08
CA ILE A 73 -10.12 -5.89 -0.86
C ILE A 73 -8.62 -5.63 -0.89
N ILE A 74 -8.22 -4.39 -0.62
CA ILE A 74 -6.82 -4.03 -0.40
C ILE A 74 -6.75 -3.35 0.95
N ILE A 75 -5.98 -3.92 1.86
CA ILE A 75 -5.74 -3.36 3.19
C ILE A 75 -4.24 -3.22 3.42
N LYS A 76 -3.84 -2.03 3.83
CA LYS A 76 -2.47 -1.68 4.12
C LYS A 76 -2.41 -1.12 5.54
N THR A 77 -1.42 -1.58 6.31
CA THR A 77 -1.30 -1.22 7.73
C THR A 77 0.15 -1.02 8.15
N CYS A 78 0.41 -0.02 8.98
CA CYS A 78 1.72 0.25 9.58
C CYS A 78 1.73 -0.08 11.09
N GLY A 79 2.78 0.35 11.80
CA GLY A 79 2.94 0.12 13.22
C GLY A 79 3.10 -1.36 13.57
N THR A 80 2.47 -1.77 14.68
CA THR A 80 2.46 -3.15 15.18
C THR A 80 1.17 -3.90 14.82
N THR A 81 0.40 -3.37 13.87
CA THR A 81 -0.85 -3.96 13.39
C THR A 81 -0.66 -5.40 12.91
N GLN A 82 -1.56 -6.30 13.34
CA GLN A 82 -1.51 -7.73 13.06
C GLN A 82 -2.30 -8.09 11.79
N LEU A 83 -1.96 -7.45 10.67
CA LEU A 83 -2.71 -7.45 9.41
C LEU A 83 -3.27 -8.81 9.00
N LEU A 84 -2.45 -9.87 9.05
CA LEU A 84 -2.85 -11.20 8.56
C LEU A 84 -4.02 -11.81 9.34
N LYS A 85 -4.28 -11.35 10.58
CA LYS A 85 -5.45 -11.77 11.35
C LYS A 85 -6.77 -11.26 10.77
N SER A 86 -6.74 -10.28 9.88
CA SER A 86 -7.94 -9.78 9.16
C SER A 86 -8.43 -10.73 8.06
N ILE A 87 -7.59 -11.67 7.59
CA ILE A 87 -7.95 -12.60 6.50
C ILE A 87 -9.23 -13.36 6.84
N PHE A 88 -9.24 -14.09 7.96
CA PHE A 88 -10.38 -14.93 8.31
C PHE A 88 -11.70 -14.14 8.46
N PRO A 89 -11.75 -13.01 9.19
CA PRO A 89 -12.94 -12.16 9.23
C PRO A 89 -13.43 -11.68 7.85
N PHE A 90 -12.52 -11.26 6.95
CA PHE A 90 -12.90 -10.87 5.59
C PHE A 90 -13.44 -12.06 4.78
N LEU A 91 -12.81 -13.23 4.86
CA LEU A 91 -13.30 -14.44 4.20
C LEU A 91 -14.69 -14.85 4.68
N ASN A 92 -14.97 -14.68 5.98
CA ASN A 92 -16.28 -14.97 6.54
C ASN A 92 -17.36 -14.03 5.97
N GLN A 93 -17.08 -12.73 5.89
CA GLN A 93 -18.01 -11.77 5.28
C GLN A 93 -18.22 -12.04 3.80
N ALA A 94 -17.15 -12.29 3.04
CA ALA A 94 -17.23 -12.63 1.62
C ALA A 94 -18.10 -13.88 1.38
N ARG A 95 -17.93 -14.93 2.20
CA ARG A 95 -18.74 -16.15 2.10
C ARG A 95 -20.23 -15.89 2.34
N ASN A 96 -20.58 -15.04 3.31
CA ASN A 96 -21.97 -14.67 3.57
C ASN A 96 -22.62 -13.94 2.39
N LEU A 97 -21.79 -13.27 1.58
CA LEU A 97 -22.20 -12.61 0.35
C LEU A 97 -22.13 -13.55 -0.88
N GLY A 98 -21.83 -14.84 -0.71
CA GLY A 98 -21.70 -15.79 -1.83
C GLY A 98 -20.41 -15.63 -2.65
N LEU A 99 -19.41 -14.90 -2.13
CA LEU A 99 -18.12 -14.69 -2.77
C LEU A 99 -17.08 -15.70 -2.28
N THR A 100 -16.24 -16.18 -3.19
CA THR A 100 -15.17 -17.14 -2.92
C THR A 100 -13.82 -16.51 -3.23
N LEU A 101 -12.84 -16.67 -2.33
CA LEU A 101 -11.49 -16.17 -2.56
C LEU A 101 -10.83 -16.92 -3.72
N CYS A 102 -10.34 -16.17 -4.72
CA CYS A 102 -9.63 -16.72 -5.87
C CYS A 102 -8.15 -16.30 -5.92
N SER A 103 -7.78 -15.17 -5.30
CA SER A 103 -6.39 -14.70 -5.24
C SER A 103 -6.06 -13.99 -3.93
N CYS A 104 -4.83 -14.16 -3.46
CA CYS A 104 -4.25 -13.48 -2.32
C CYS A 104 -2.83 -13.04 -2.66
N ARG A 105 -2.50 -11.79 -2.38
CA ARG A 105 -1.14 -11.25 -2.45
C ARG A 105 -0.81 -10.50 -1.17
N TYR A 106 0.32 -10.85 -0.59
CA TYR A 106 0.88 -10.20 0.59
C TYR A 106 2.27 -9.67 0.26
N THR A 107 2.50 -8.38 0.51
CA THR A 107 3.77 -7.71 0.28
C THR A 107 4.18 -6.85 1.47
N ARG A 108 5.50 -6.77 1.71
CA ARG A 108 6.09 -5.76 2.59
C ARG A 108 7.59 -5.57 2.32
N GLY A 109 8.08 -4.39 2.71
CA GLY A 109 9.51 -4.14 2.83
C GLY A 109 10.11 -4.74 4.10
N ASN A 110 11.37 -4.38 4.38
CA ASN A 110 12.00 -4.67 5.66
C ASN A 110 11.52 -3.67 6.71
N PHE A 111 11.18 -4.17 7.88
CA PHE A 111 10.85 -3.35 9.05
C PHE A 111 12.06 -2.56 9.53
N ILE A 112 11.83 -1.32 10.00
CA ILE A 112 12.83 -0.54 10.74
C ILE A 112 13.02 -1.15 12.14
N PHE A 113 11.94 -1.63 12.75
CA PHE A 113 11.88 -2.21 14.09
C PHE A 113 11.36 -3.66 14.07
N PRO A 114 12.07 -4.61 13.43
CA PRO A 114 11.60 -5.99 13.28
C PRO A 114 11.36 -6.70 14.62
N LYS A 115 12.16 -6.38 15.66
CA LYS A 115 12.00 -6.98 17.00
C LYS A 115 10.74 -6.51 17.74
N SER A 116 10.16 -5.39 17.32
CA SER A 116 8.95 -4.83 17.91
C SER A 116 7.67 -5.37 17.25
N GLN A 117 7.79 -6.13 16.16
CA GLN A 117 6.66 -6.67 15.44
C GLN A 117 6.05 -7.87 16.17
N PRO A 118 4.76 -7.83 16.53
CA PRO A 118 4.09 -8.94 17.21
C PRO A 118 3.78 -10.07 16.23
N PHE A 119 3.53 -11.26 16.77
CA PHE A 119 2.97 -12.37 15.97
C PHE A 119 1.69 -11.93 15.22
N PRO A 120 1.52 -12.25 13.93
CA PRO A 120 2.36 -13.15 13.11
C PRO A 120 3.53 -12.48 12.37
N HIS A 121 3.78 -11.18 12.58
CA HIS A 121 4.76 -10.38 11.83
C HIS A 121 6.18 -10.37 12.42
N SER A 122 6.49 -11.27 13.35
CA SER A 122 7.82 -11.35 13.98
C SER A 122 8.91 -11.83 13.01
N SER A 123 8.54 -12.53 11.93
CA SER A 123 9.44 -12.89 10.84
C SER A 123 8.64 -13.29 9.60
N PHE A 124 9.26 -13.25 8.41
CA PHE A 124 8.60 -13.72 7.19
C PHE A 124 8.17 -15.18 7.26
N LYS A 125 8.92 -16.03 7.96
CA LYS A 125 8.56 -17.43 8.18
C LYS A 125 7.23 -17.59 8.92
N GLU A 126 7.00 -16.79 9.96
CA GLU A 126 5.77 -16.81 10.75
C GLU A 126 4.59 -16.22 9.95
N GLU A 127 4.84 -15.19 9.16
CA GLU A 127 3.86 -14.61 8.23
C GLU A 127 3.40 -15.66 7.22
N LEU A 128 4.34 -16.40 6.61
CA LEU A 128 4.04 -17.49 5.69
C LEU A 128 3.24 -18.60 6.37
N ARG A 129 3.59 -19.00 7.61
CA ARG A 129 2.78 -19.98 8.34
C ARG A 129 1.34 -19.51 8.54
N CYS A 130 1.15 -18.26 8.96
CA CYS A 130 -0.17 -17.68 9.14
C CYS A 130 -0.97 -17.60 7.84
N LEU A 131 -0.33 -17.23 6.72
CA LEU A 131 -0.94 -17.22 5.39
C LEU A 131 -1.37 -18.63 4.96
N GLU A 132 -0.49 -19.61 5.09
CA GLU A 132 -0.76 -21.01 4.73
C GLU A 132 -1.93 -21.60 5.54
N GLU A 133 -2.02 -21.27 6.84
CA GLU A 133 -3.12 -21.70 7.73
C GLU A 133 -4.45 -20.98 7.42
N SER A 134 -4.39 -19.71 6.99
CA SER A 134 -5.58 -18.88 6.79
C SER A 134 -6.22 -19.04 5.40
N LEU A 135 -5.44 -19.44 4.39
CA LEU A 135 -5.88 -19.47 3.00
C LEU A 135 -6.47 -20.82 2.58
N PRO A 136 -7.58 -20.83 1.81
CA PRO A 136 -8.20 -22.06 1.41
C PRO A 136 -7.35 -22.85 0.41
N LYS A 137 -7.46 -24.19 0.47
CA LYS A 137 -6.58 -25.13 -0.23
C LYS A 137 -6.76 -25.12 -1.77
N ASN A 138 -7.82 -24.50 -2.29
CA ASN A 138 -8.05 -24.37 -3.74
C ASN A 138 -7.09 -23.39 -4.41
N LEU A 139 -6.47 -22.46 -3.66
CA LEU A 139 -5.44 -21.57 -4.19
C LEU A 139 -4.14 -22.37 -4.37
N ARG A 140 -3.90 -22.90 -5.57
CA ARG A 140 -2.79 -23.82 -5.89
C ARG A 140 -1.52 -23.11 -6.35
N TYR A 141 -1.64 -21.92 -6.95
CA TYR A 141 -0.52 -21.18 -7.53
C TYR A 141 0.23 -20.37 -6.46
N ARG A 142 0.77 -21.09 -5.47
CA ARG A 142 1.44 -20.50 -4.30
C ARG A 142 2.93 -20.30 -4.55
N LYS A 143 3.42 -19.10 -4.26
CA LYS A 143 4.87 -18.79 -4.23
C LYS A 143 5.16 -17.75 -3.16
N ALA A 144 6.22 -17.98 -2.42
CA ALA A 144 6.82 -17.02 -1.50
C ALA A 144 8.27 -16.75 -1.91
N SER A 145 8.69 -15.49 -1.89
CA SER A 145 10.07 -15.10 -2.19
C SER A 145 10.45 -13.82 -1.47
N VAL A 146 11.75 -13.66 -1.23
CA VAL A 146 12.35 -12.42 -0.73
C VAL A 146 13.23 -11.88 -1.84
N ILE A 147 12.73 -10.88 -2.55
CA ILE A 147 13.45 -10.25 -3.66
C ILE A 147 14.57 -9.37 -3.06
N PRO A 148 15.85 -9.67 -3.33
CA PRO A 148 16.97 -9.02 -2.64
C PRO A 148 17.28 -7.64 -3.21
N SER A 149 18.06 -6.87 -2.44
CA SER A 149 18.74 -5.67 -2.92
C SER A 149 20.23 -5.75 -2.61
N ASN A 150 21.04 -5.04 -3.41
CA ASN A 150 22.43 -4.73 -3.06
C ASN A 150 22.56 -3.84 -1.81
N LEU A 151 21.47 -3.24 -1.33
CA LEU A 151 21.43 -2.53 -0.05
C LEU A 151 21.03 -3.51 1.07
N PRO A 152 21.90 -3.75 2.09
CA PRO A 152 21.68 -4.80 3.10
C PRO A 152 20.36 -4.68 3.88
N SER A 153 19.85 -3.47 4.04
CA SER A 153 18.61 -3.19 4.75
C SER A 153 17.35 -3.24 3.88
N HIS A 154 17.46 -3.51 2.57
CA HIS A 154 16.33 -3.46 1.65
C HIS A 154 16.09 -4.83 1.00
N SER A 155 14.88 -5.34 1.14
CA SER A 155 14.38 -6.49 0.39
C SER A 155 12.86 -6.42 0.34
N TRP A 156 12.28 -7.07 -0.67
CA TRP A 156 10.84 -7.10 -0.87
C TRP A 156 10.32 -8.51 -0.60
N HIS A 157 9.52 -8.65 0.45
CA HIS A 157 8.95 -9.92 0.87
C HIS A 157 7.61 -10.06 0.17
N VAL A 158 7.43 -11.14 -0.58
CA VAL A 158 6.22 -11.37 -1.38
C VAL A 158 5.71 -12.78 -1.15
N PHE A 159 4.41 -12.89 -0.90
CA PHE A 159 3.65 -14.11 -1.03
C PHE A 159 2.50 -13.90 -2.00
N SER A 160 2.27 -14.85 -2.90
CA SER A 160 1.11 -14.87 -3.78
C SER A 160 0.50 -16.26 -3.83
N ALA A 161 -0.83 -16.34 -3.88
CA ALA A 161 -1.57 -17.57 -4.05
C ALA A 161 -2.82 -17.30 -4.90
N ALA A 162 -3.10 -18.14 -5.89
CA ALA A 162 -4.32 -18.04 -6.70
C ALA A 162 -4.89 -19.42 -7.03
N ASP A 163 -6.15 -19.48 -7.43
CA ASP A 163 -6.76 -20.64 -8.10
C ASP A 163 -6.85 -20.42 -9.62
N ASP A 164 -7.48 -21.38 -10.31
CA ASP A 164 -7.61 -21.35 -11.78
C ASP A 164 -8.47 -20.18 -12.28
N ALA A 165 -9.33 -19.58 -11.44
CA ALA A 165 -10.23 -18.51 -11.84
C ALA A 165 -9.49 -17.23 -12.23
N VAL A 166 -8.29 -17.01 -11.69
CA VAL A 166 -7.41 -15.88 -12.04
C VAL A 166 -6.97 -15.92 -13.51
N PHE A 167 -6.91 -17.11 -14.12
CA PHE A 167 -6.57 -17.27 -15.54
C PHE A 167 -7.80 -17.22 -16.46
N LEU A 168 -9.00 -17.45 -15.91
CA LEU A 168 -10.27 -17.35 -16.65
C LEU A 168 -10.73 -15.90 -16.78
N HIS A 169 -10.43 -15.10 -15.76
CA HIS A 169 -10.62 -13.64 -15.77
C HIS A 169 -9.26 -12.99 -15.56
N PRO A 170 -8.40 -12.93 -16.61
CA PRO A 170 -7.15 -12.21 -16.50
C PRO A 170 -7.49 -10.80 -16.01
N ASN A 171 -6.94 -10.43 -14.84
CA ASN A 171 -6.80 -9.03 -14.46
C ASN A 171 -6.33 -8.32 -15.73
N PRO A 172 -6.98 -7.24 -16.22
CA PRO A 172 -6.62 -6.66 -17.51
C PRO A 172 -5.10 -6.53 -17.52
N GLU A 173 -4.42 -7.25 -18.42
CA GLU A 173 -2.95 -7.49 -18.47
C GLU A 173 -2.12 -6.21 -18.64
N PHE A 174 -2.76 -5.10 -18.36
CA PHE A 174 -2.40 -3.74 -18.60
C PHE A 174 -2.24 -2.98 -17.28
N LEU A 175 -2.90 -3.39 -16.19
CA LEU A 175 -2.77 -2.70 -14.91
C LEU A 175 -1.52 -3.14 -14.15
N TYR A 176 -0.80 -2.15 -13.60
CA TYR A 176 0.30 -2.37 -12.69
C TYR A 176 0.06 -1.63 -11.37
N THR A 177 0.65 -2.15 -10.29
CA THR A 177 0.72 -1.46 -9.00
C THR A 177 2.15 -1.04 -8.75
N ALA A 178 2.37 0.23 -8.40
CA ALA A 178 3.65 0.74 -7.95
C ALA A 178 3.58 1.04 -6.45
N GLU A 179 4.43 0.37 -5.67
CA GLU A 179 4.59 0.58 -4.22
C GLU A 179 5.95 1.24 -3.98
N ILE A 180 5.93 2.48 -3.50
CA ILE A 180 7.13 3.31 -3.32
C ILE A 180 7.32 3.56 -1.82
N CYS A 181 8.47 3.14 -1.30
CA CYS A 181 8.85 3.32 0.10
C CYS A 181 10.05 4.26 0.18
N MET A 182 9.94 5.29 1.02
CA MET A 182 10.91 6.37 1.15
C MET A 182 11.35 6.49 2.61
N THR A 183 12.65 6.53 2.86
CA THR A 183 13.22 6.70 4.21
C THR A 183 14.22 7.84 4.23
N GLU A 184 14.54 8.31 5.43
CA GLU A 184 15.48 9.42 5.64
C GLU A 184 14.98 10.67 4.88
N LEU A 185 13.73 11.05 5.15
CA LEU A 185 13.06 12.19 4.53
C LEU A 185 13.79 13.50 4.87
N ASP A 186 13.69 14.50 3.99
CA ASP A 186 14.23 15.83 4.27
C ASP A 186 13.54 16.44 5.49
N ARG A 187 14.32 16.77 6.52
CA ARG A 187 13.80 17.23 7.83
C ARG A 187 12.96 18.49 7.73
N ILE A 188 13.27 19.40 6.80
CA ILE A 188 12.53 20.66 6.64
C ILE A 188 11.17 20.37 6.00
N LEU A 189 11.12 19.47 5.02
CA LEU A 189 9.89 19.07 4.37
C LEU A 189 9.02 18.18 5.27
N ALA A 190 9.62 17.23 5.99
CA ALA A 190 8.93 16.35 6.94
C ALA A 190 8.20 17.14 8.05
N ARG A 191 8.75 18.29 8.49
CA ARG A 191 8.10 19.19 9.46
C ARG A 191 6.71 19.69 9.03
N LYS A 192 6.39 19.67 7.74
CA LYS A 192 5.05 20.06 7.24
C LYS A 192 3.95 19.07 7.64
N PHE A 193 4.32 17.87 8.10
CA PHE A 193 3.40 16.83 8.58
C PHE A 193 3.28 16.77 10.12
N TYR A 194 3.72 17.82 10.81
CA TYR A 194 3.45 18.02 12.23
C TYR A 194 2.23 18.92 12.41
N CYS A 195 1.38 18.60 13.39
CA CYS A 195 0.28 19.48 13.77
C CYS A 195 0.83 20.83 14.24
N ARG A 196 0.31 21.91 13.68
CA ARG A 196 0.61 23.26 14.16
C ARG A 196 -0.14 23.47 15.48
N SER A 197 0.59 23.65 16.57
CA SER A 197 0.01 23.87 17.90
C SER A 197 -0.86 25.13 17.90
N GLY A 198 -2.11 25.02 18.35
CA GLY A 198 -2.95 26.20 18.65
C GLY A 198 -4.38 26.16 18.10
N GLU A 199 -4.76 25.20 17.27
CA GLU A 199 -6.08 25.20 16.66
C GLU A 199 -6.79 23.88 16.94
N GLY A 200 -7.98 23.94 17.56
CA GLY A 200 -8.87 22.79 17.80
C GLY A 200 -9.45 22.20 16.50
N LYS A 201 -8.61 22.05 15.47
CA LYS A 201 -8.92 21.47 14.17
C LYS A 201 -9.11 19.96 14.33
N THR A 202 -10.07 19.44 13.58
CA THR A 202 -10.24 17.99 13.43
C THR A 202 -9.12 17.43 12.56
N GLY A 203 -8.86 16.12 12.66
CA GLY A 203 -7.84 15.46 11.83
C GLY A 203 -8.08 15.68 10.33
N ASN A 204 -9.34 15.76 9.88
CA ASN A 204 -9.67 16.03 8.48
C ASN A 204 -9.33 17.45 8.04
N SER A 205 -9.60 18.48 8.86
CA SER A 205 -9.30 19.86 8.48
C SER A 205 -7.80 20.14 8.50
N ALA A 206 -7.09 19.60 9.49
CA ALA A 206 -5.62 19.64 9.53
C ALA A 206 -5.00 18.85 8.36
N GLY A 207 -5.57 17.69 8.02
CA GLY A 207 -5.16 16.92 6.85
C GLY A 207 -5.24 17.74 5.56
N LYS A 208 -6.37 18.41 5.31
CA LYS A 208 -6.56 19.27 4.12
C LYS A 208 -5.51 20.37 4.02
N GLU A 209 -5.16 20.97 5.14
CA GLU A 209 -4.09 21.97 5.21
C GLU A 209 -2.73 21.34 4.85
N MET A 210 -2.40 20.17 5.40
CA MET A 210 -1.17 19.44 5.05
C MET A 210 -1.13 19.09 3.56
N THR A 211 -2.23 18.60 2.97
CA THR A 211 -2.35 18.31 1.54
C THR A 211 -1.99 19.54 0.70
N HIS A 212 -2.56 20.70 1.04
CA HIS A 212 -2.31 21.96 0.34
C HIS A 212 -0.87 22.47 0.54
N LEU A 213 -0.36 22.49 1.78
CA LEU A 213 0.98 23.00 2.11
C LEU A 213 2.13 22.20 1.51
N THR A 214 1.91 20.90 1.31
CA THR A 214 2.92 19.97 0.80
C THR A 214 2.88 19.86 -0.72
N GLY A 215 1.73 20.16 -1.35
CA GLY A 215 1.52 19.96 -2.78
C GLY A 215 1.13 18.53 -3.15
N ILE A 216 0.72 17.70 -2.17
CA ILE A 216 0.21 16.33 -2.43
C ILE A 216 -1.00 16.35 -3.37
N GLY A 217 -1.82 17.41 -3.31
CA GLY A 217 -2.93 17.63 -4.23
C GLY A 217 -2.53 17.58 -5.70
N ASP A 218 -1.30 18.01 -6.02
CA ASP A 218 -0.79 18.17 -7.38
C ASP A 218 -0.06 16.92 -7.93
N ILE A 219 0.05 15.83 -7.14
CA ILE A 219 0.64 14.56 -7.64
C ILE A 219 -0.22 14.01 -8.78
N ASN A 220 -1.54 14.00 -8.56
CA ASN A 220 -2.53 13.73 -9.58
C ASN A 220 -3.64 14.78 -9.41
N PRO A 221 -3.80 15.77 -10.29
CA PRO A 221 -4.85 16.78 -10.13
C PRO A 221 -6.28 16.24 -10.25
N SER A 222 -6.47 15.06 -10.86
CA SER A 222 -7.77 14.40 -10.93
C SER A 222 -8.06 13.55 -9.69
N GLY A 223 -9.33 13.20 -9.52
CA GLY A 223 -9.80 12.38 -8.40
C GLY A 223 -10.04 13.14 -7.10
N LEU A 224 -10.77 12.49 -6.20
CA LEU A 224 -11.16 13.03 -4.90
C LEU A 224 -10.18 12.54 -3.83
N ILE A 225 -9.68 13.46 -3.00
CA ILE A 225 -8.81 13.16 -1.87
C ILE A 225 -9.63 13.06 -0.59
N CYS A 226 -9.29 12.07 0.23
CA CYS A 226 -9.76 11.88 1.59
C CYS A 226 -8.53 11.77 2.48
N GLU A 227 -8.23 12.85 3.21
CA GLU A 227 -7.02 12.99 4.01
C GLU A 227 -7.30 13.11 5.52
N PHE A 228 -6.28 12.78 6.30
CA PHE A 228 -6.32 12.85 7.75
C PHE A 228 -4.93 13.16 8.34
N SER A 229 -4.90 14.08 9.30
CA SER A 229 -3.72 14.40 10.11
C SER A 229 -3.82 13.73 11.48
N PHE A 230 -2.73 13.11 11.92
CA PHE A 230 -2.59 12.50 13.24
C PHE A 230 -1.91 13.45 14.23
N PHE A 231 -2.14 13.24 15.52
CA PHE A 231 -1.56 14.06 16.59
C PHE A 231 -0.50 13.27 17.36
N PRO A 232 0.67 13.86 17.69
CA PRO A 232 1.09 15.24 17.37
C PRO A 232 1.58 15.44 15.93
N CYS A 233 1.81 14.37 15.19
CA CYS A 233 2.26 14.38 13.80
C CYS A 233 1.79 13.13 13.07
N GLY A 234 2.00 13.13 11.76
CA GLY A 234 1.63 12.03 10.86
C GLY A 234 0.49 12.41 9.93
N TYR A 235 0.47 11.79 8.76
CA TYR A 235 -0.50 12.08 7.71
C TYR A 235 -0.85 10.80 6.94
N SER A 236 -2.12 10.64 6.61
CA SER A 236 -2.61 9.60 5.70
C SER A 236 -3.60 10.21 4.72
N MET A 237 -3.59 9.74 3.47
CA MET A 237 -4.62 10.08 2.50
C MET A 237 -4.91 8.93 1.55
N ASN A 238 -6.16 8.89 1.12
CA ASN A 238 -6.60 8.10 -0.01
C ASN A 238 -7.10 9.03 -1.11
N ARG A 239 -6.79 8.68 -2.35
CA ARG A 239 -7.36 9.31 -3.53
C ARG A 239 -8.14 8.27 -4.31
N ILE A 240 -9.32 8.64 -4.77
CA ILE A 240 -10.14 7.85 -5.70
C ILE A 240 -10.25 8.59 -7.03
N ASP A 241 -9.91 7.92 -8.12
CA ASP A 241 -9.96 8.47 -9.48
C ASP A 241 -10.46 7.38 -10.43
N GLY A 242 -11.74 7.45 -10.80
CA GLY A 242 -12.43 6.36 -11.47
C GLY A 242 -12.33 5.05 -10.67
N ASP A 243 -11.86 3.98 -11.30
CA ASP A 243 -11.66 2.65 -10.72
C ASP A 243 -10.30 2.50 -10.02
N ARG A 244 -9.47 3.55 -9.99
CA ARG A 244 -8.11 3.51 -9.45
C ARG A 244 -8.00 4.28 -8.15
N TYR A 245 -7.08 3.81 -7.31
CA TYR A 245 -6.71 4.50 -6.08
C TYR A 245 -5.24 4.90 -6.11
N SER A 246 -4.93 5.89 -5.28
CA SER A 246 -3.58 6.09 -4.77
C SER A 246 -3.63 6.43 -3.29
N THR A 247 -2.57 6.12 -2.54
CA THR A 247 -2.51 6.37 -1.10
C THR A 247 -1.13 6.82 -0.66
N ILE A 248 -1.08 7.66 0.37
CA ILE A 248 0.16 8.17 0.98
C ILE A 248 0.06 8.02 2.49
N HIS A 249 1.12 7.52 3.11
CA HIS A 249 1.28 7.45 4.57
C HIS A 249 2.60 8.06 4.97
N VAL A 250 2.61 8.90 6.01
CA VAL A 250 3.80 9.65 6.44
C VAL A 250 4.01 9.53 7.94
N THR A 251 5.20 9.07 8.30
CA THR A 251 5.80 9.09 9.64
C THR A 251 6.95 10.11 9.61
N PRO A 252 6.73 11.37 10.01
CA PRO A 252 7.71 12.44 9.79
C PRO A 252 8.85 12.49 10.82
N GLU A 253 8.82 11.66 11.87
CA GLU A 253 9.77 11.73 12.98
C GLU A 253 11.23 11.51 12.58
N ASP A 254 12.12 12.35 13.10
CA ASP A 254 13.56 12.24 12.88
C ASP A 254 14.11 10.90 13.42
N GLY A 255 14.99 10.26 12.63
CA GLY A 255 15.67 9.00 12.98
C GLY A 255 14.99 7.75 12.42
N PHE A 256 13.67 7.78 12.21
CA PHE A 256 12.90 6.70 11.59
C PHE A 256 11.85 7.24 10.61
N SER A 257 12.15 8.40 9.98
CA SER A 257 11.23 9.04 9.05
C SER A 257 10.96 8.14 7.85
N TYR A 258 9.69 8.00 7.53
CA TYR A 258 9.18 7.12 6.49
C TYR A 258 8.02 7.79 5.77
N ALA A 259 7.97 7.63 4.45
CA ALA A 259 6.78 7.90 3.67
C ALA A 259 6.57 6.79 2.65
N SER A 260 5.31 6.49 2.35
CA SER A 260 4.97 5.65 1.21
C SER A 260 4.05 6.35 0.25
N PHE A 261 4.17 5.97 -1.02
CA PHE A 261 3.19 6.28 -2.04
C PHE A 261 2.87 4.99 -2.79
N GLU A 262 1.60 4.71 -2.97
CA GLU A 262 1.13 3.59 -3.76
C GLU A 262 0.11 4.07 -4.76
N CYS A 263 0.22 3.59 -6.00
CA CYS A 263 -0.73 3.90 -7.05
C CYS A 263 -0.94 2.72 -8.00
N VAL A 264 -2.09 2.76 -8.68
CA VAL A 264 -2.43 1.84 -9.77
C VAL A 264 -2.37 2.61 -11.09
N GLY A 265 -1.63 2.09 -12.06
CA GLY A 265 -1.57 2.62 -13.42
C GLY A 265 -1.84 1.53 -14.46
N SER A 266 -1.89 1.92 -15.72
CA SER A 266 -2.03 1.04 -16.88
C SER A 266 -0.88 1.25 -17.86
N VAL A 267 -0.47 0.20 -18.57
CA VAL A 267 0.48 0.28 -19.69
C VAL A 267 -0.06 1.11 -20.86
N TYR A 268 -1.37 1.31 -20.92
CA TYR A 268 -2.05 2.18 -21.90
C TYR A 268 -2.21 3.63 -21.46
N ASP A 269 -1.89 3.95 -20.20
CA ASP A 269 -1.88 5.34 -19.77
C ASP A 269 -0.76 6.10 -20.49
N ASP A 270 -0.78 7.43 -20.37
CA ASP A 270 0.36 8.24 -20.81
C ASP A 270 1.64 7.70 -20.14
N PRO A 271 2.65 7.29 -20.92
CA PRO A 271 3.91 6.78 -20.40
C PRO A 271 4.58 7.68 -19.37
N ASP A 272 4.34 8.99 -19.45
CA ASP A 272 4.90 9.99 -18.56
C ASP A 272 4.08 10.22 -17.29
N ASP A 273 2.89 9.62 -17.12
CA ASP A 273 2.06 9.81 -15.92
C ASP A 273 2.81 9.37 -14.66
N LEU A 274 3.34 8.14 -14.65
CA LEU A 274 4.13 7.62 -13.53
C LEU A 274 5.37 8.47 -13.28
N VAL A 275 6.03 8.94 -14.34
CA VAL A 275 7.21 9.81 -14.27
C VAL A 275 6.86 11.14 -13.60
N ARG A 276 5.74 11.76 -14.00
CA ARG A 276 5.23 13.01 -13.42
C ARG A 276 4.85 12.83 -11.95
N MET A 277 4.17 11.73 -11.60
CA MET A 277 3.83 11.40 -10.22
C MET A 277 5.08 11.19 -9.36
N LEU A 278 6.05 10.38 -9.81
CA LEU A 278 7.31 10.13 -9.12
C LEU A 278 8.10 11.43 -8.89
N LYS A 279 8.14 12.32 -9.89
CA LYS A 279 8.78 13.63 -9.75
C LYS A 279 8.15 14.46 -8.64
N LYS A 280 6.82 14.51 -8.57
CA LYS A 280 6.10 15.22 -7.50
C LYS A 280 6.35 14.59 -6.14
N VAL A 281 6.28 13.27 -6.03
CA VAL A 281 6.57 12.52 -4.80
C VAL A 281 7.98 12.82 -4.28
N VAL A 282 8.99 12.74 -5.16
CA VAL A 282 10.38 13.09 -4.79
C VAL A 282 10.52 14.55 -4.37
N GLN A 283 9.81 15.49 -5.00
CA GLN A 283 9.84 16.91 -4.61
C GLN A 283 9.20 17.16 -3.24
N ILE A 284 8.15 16.42 -2.89
CA ILE A 284 7.42 16.53 -1.62
C ILE A 284 8.26 16.00 -0.46
N PHE A 285 8.91 14.85 -0.63
CA PHE A 285 9.56 14.13 0.47
C PHE A 285 11.09 14.26 0.50
N ARG A 286 11.72 14.43 -0.68
CA ARG A 286 13.18 14.46 -0.90
C ARG A 286 13.95 13.42 -0.05
N PRO A 287 13.63 12.12 -0.18
CA PRO A 287 14.24 11.09 0.65
C PRO A 287 15.71 10.85 0.30
N ALA A 288 16.51 10.38 1.27
CA ALA A 288 17.87 9.94 0.98
C ALA A 288 17.91 8.52 0.38
N SER A 289 16.97 7.66 0.77
CA SER A 289 16.81 6.29 0.24
C SER A 289 15.37 6.03 -0.20
N MET A 290 15.21 5.32 -1.32
CA MET A 290 13.91 4.98 -1.85
C MET A 290 13.93 3.59 -2.48
N SER A 291 12.83 2.87 -2.36
CA SER A 291 12.60 1.62 -3.09
C SER A 291 11.27 1.65 -3.81
N VAL A 292 11.20 0.95 -4.94
CA VAL A 292 10.02 0.87 -5.79
C VAL A 292 9.79 -0.59 -6.14
N ALA A 293 8.65 -1.13 -5.76
CA ALA A 293 8.17 -2.43 -6.22
C ALA A 293 7.06 -2.21 -7.25
N THR A 294 7.24 -2.73 -8.46
CA THR A 294 6.20 -2.72 -9.50
C THR A 294 5.71 -4.13 -9.74
N THR A 295 4.40 -4.36 -9.58
CA THR A 295 3.76 -5.66 -9.79
C THR A 295 2.80 -5.61 -10.97
N GLY A 296 2.80 -6.65 -11.81
CA GLY A 296 1.92 -6.74 -12.99
C GLY A 296 2.36 -5.86 -14.16
N ALA A 297 3.58 -5.31 -14.08
CA ALA A 297 4.15 -4.49 -15.13
C ALA A 297 4.94 -5.33 -16.14
N GLY A 298 4.76 -5.06 -17.43
CA GLY A 298 5.71 -5.48 -18.46
C GLY A 298 7.08 -4.79 -18.30
N HIS A 299 8.07 -5.25 -19.07
CA HIS A 299 9.46 -4.74 -19.04
C HIS A 299 9.61 -3.21 -19.17
N GLU A 300 8.60 -2.51 -19.67
CA GLU A 300 8.66 -1.07 -19.91
C GLU A 300 8.55 -0.22 -18.63
N VAL A 301 7.75 -0.62 -17.65
CA VAL A 301 7.41 0.26 -16.51
C VAL A 301 8.62 0.49 -15.60
N TRP A 302 9.39 -0.56 -15.26
CA TRP A 302 10.55 -0.43 -14.36
C TRP A 302 11.69 0.39 -15.00
N THR A 303 11.81 0.35 -16.33
CA THR A 303 12.75 1.19 -17.09
C THR A 303 12.36 2.66 -16.96
N ARG A 304 11.05 2.96 -17.04
CA ARG A 304 10.51 4.31 -16.83
C ARG A 304 10.73 4.81 -15.40
N VAL A 305 10.59 3.94 -14.39
CA VAL A 305 10.92 4.28 -12.98
C VAL A 305 12.38 4.72 -12.85
N ALA A 306 13.33 3.95 -13.37
CA ALA A 306 14.74 4.31 -13.30
C ALA A 306 15.02 5.63 -14.06
N GLY A 307 14.47 5.77 -15.26
CA GLY A 307 14.60 6.97 -16.09
C GLY A 307 13.99 8.22 -15.46
N ALA A 308 12.90 8.09 -14.70
CA ALA A 308 12.27 9.19 -13.98
C ALA A 308 13.14 9.72 -12.84
N LEU A 309 13.85 8.82 -12.15
CA LEU A 309 14.56 9.13 -10.91
C LEU A 309 16.00 9.59 -11.13
N ASP A 310 16.64 9.16 -12.22
CA ASP A 310 18.02 9.57 -12.52
C ASP A 310 18.21 11.10 -12.66
N PRO A 311 17.36 11.81 -13.43
CA PRO A 311 17.44 13.27 -13.56
C PRO A 311 17.09 14.01 -12.27
N LEU A 312 16.39 13.35 -11.33
CA LEU A 312 16.05 13.89 -10.02
C LEU A 312 17.18 13.70 -8.99
N GLY A 313 18.32 13.18 -9.43
CA GLY A 313 19.51 13.01 -8.60
C GLY A 313 19.51 11.70 -7.81
N PHE A 314 18.72 10.69 -8.19
CA PHE A 314 18.81 9.36 -7.61
C PHE A 314 19.69 8.46 -8.46
N LYS A 315 20.42 7.55 -7.81
CA LYS A 315 21.16 6.48 -8.47
C LYS A 315 20.53 5.13 -8.15
N CYS A 316 20.15 4.39 -9.17
CA CYS A 316 19.72 3.00 -9.04
C CYS A 316 20.89 2.14 -8.49
N ARG A 317 20.64 1.41 -7.41
CA ARG A 317 21.61 0.55 -6.71
C ARG A 317 21.36 -0.93 -6.94
N SER A 318 20.11 -1.30 -7.13
CA SER A 318 19.69 -2.66 -7.38
C SER A 318 18.44 -2.65 -8.24
N CYS A 319 18.35 -3.62 -9.12
CA CYS A 319 17.13 -3.98 -9.84
C CYS A 319 17.07 -5.51 -9.83
N ALA A 320 16.07 -6.07 -9.17
CA ALA A 320 15.85 -7.50 -9.08
C ALA A 320 14.44 -7.82 -9.53
N VAL A 321 14.27 -8.94 -10.22
CA VAL A 321 12.98 -9.39 -10.76
C VAL A 321 12.70 -10.78 -10.25
N ASP A 322 11.45 -11.05 -9.92
CA ASP A 322 10.98 -12.40 -9.65
C ASP A 322 9.57 -12.61 -10.19
N ASP A 323 9.30 -13.80 -10.74
CA ASP A 323 8.05 -14.13 -11.42
C ASP A 323 7.13 -14.95 -10.52
N PHE A 324 5.88 -14.50 -10.36
CA PHE A 324 4.90 -15.16 -9.51
C PHE A 324 3.74 -15.68 -10.37
N PRO A 325 3.43 -16.99 -10.32
CA PRO A 325 2.34 -17.55 -11.11
C PRO A 325 0.99 -16.84 -10.90
N ALA A 326 0.74 -16.36 -9.68
CA ALA A 326 -0.51 -15.67 -9.31
C ALA A 326 -0.48 -14.14 -9.43
N ALA A 327 0.69 -13.53 -9.66
CA ALA A 327 0.86 -12.07 -9.61
C ALA A 327 1.66 -11.47 -10.78
N GLY A 328 2.14 -12.30 -11.71
CA GLY A 328 3.03 -11.89 -12.80
C GLY A 328 4.42 -11.54 -12.31
N SER A 329 5.16 -10.78 -13.13
CA SER A 329 6.48 -10.29 -12.78
C SER A 329 6.41 -9.18 -11.73
N ILE A 330 7.28 -9.28 -10.73
CA ILE A 330 7.52 -8.22 -9.74
C ILE A 330 8.94 -7.74 -9.89
N VAL A 331 9.09 -6.44 -10.12
CA VAL A 331 10.39 -5.78 -10.21
C VAL A 331 10.59 -4.94 -8.95
N PHE A 332 11.70 -5.16 -8.26
CA PHE A 332 12.10 -4.40 -7.08
C PHE A 332 13.38 -3.61 -7.36
N GLN A 333 13.26 -2.29 -7.30
CA GLN A 333 14.36 -1.35 -7.52
C GLN A 333 14.67 -0.59 -6.25
N THR A 334 15.95 -0.35 -6.00
CA THR A 334 16.40 0.50 -4.89
C THR A 334 17.27 1.64 -5.39
N PHE A 335 17.09 2.80 -4.77
CA PHE A 335 17.67 4.07 -5.18
C PHE A 335 18.22 4.80 -3.96
N THR A 336 19.33 5.50 -4.16
CA THR A 336 19.86 6.44 -3.17
C THR A 336 20.06 7.80 -3.82
N ALA A 337 19.78 8.88 -3.09
CA ALA A 337 20.14 10.22 -3.53
C ALA A 337 21.67 10.28 -3.77
N ARG A 338 22.07 10.91 -4.88
CA ARG A 338 23.47 11.25 -5.14
C ARG A 338 23.87 12.27 -4.07
N ARG A 339 24.94 11.98 -3.32
CA ARG A 339 25.50 12.94 -2.35
C ARG A 339 25.82 14.23 -3.13
N LYS A 340 25.27 15.36 -2.66
CA LYS A 340 25.66 16.68 -3.16
C LYS A 340 27.06 17.03 -2.70
#